data_AF-A0A2K5ZU97-F1
#
_entry.id   AF-A0A2K5ZU97-F1
#
_cell.length_a   1.000
_cell.length_b   1.000
_cell.length_c   1.000
_cell.angle_alpha   90.00
_cell.angle_beta   90.00
_cell.angle_gamma   90.00
#
_symmetry.space_group_name_H-M   'P 1'
#
loop_
_entity.id
_entity.type
_entity.pdbx_description
1 polymer ?
#
loop_
_entity_poly.entity_id
_entity_poly.type
_entity_poly.pdbx_seq_one_letter_code
_entity_poly.pdbx_strand_id
1 'polypeptide(L)'
;MAPPGRRERPFSSGRFPGLLLATLVLQLSSFSDACEAPPTFEAMELIGKPKPYYEVGERVDYKCKKGYFYIPPLATHSICDRNHTWLPVSDEGCYREMCPHIQDPLNGEAVLANGSYEFGSELHFICNEGYYLIGKDILYCELKDTVAIWSDKPPLCEKILCTPPPKIKNGKHTFSEVEVFEYLDAVTYSCDPAPGPDPFSLIGESMIYCGNNSTWSHAAPECKVVKCRFPVVENGKQISGFGKKFYYKATVMFECDKGYYLNGSDKIVCESNSTWDPPVPKCLKGYPKPDEGILNSLDDWVIALIVIVIVVAVAVICVALYRFLQGRKKKGKADGGPEYATYQMKSTAPAEQRG
;
A
#
# COMPACT_ATOMS: atom_id res chain seq x y z
N MET A 1 10.25 9.37 55.25
CA MET A 1 10.25 9.69 56.69
C MET A 1 8.80 9.86 57.11
N ALA A 2 8.36 9.05 58.08
CA ALA A 2 7.18 9.27 58.92
C ALA A 2 7.38 10.54 59.79
N PRO A 3 6.48 10.99 60.72
CA PRO A 3 5.36 10.27 61.38
C PRO A 3 4.19 11.24 61.79
N PRO A 4 3.48 11.13 62.94
CA PRO A 4 2.77 10.01 63.60
C PRO A 4 1.28 10.34 63.90
N GLY A 5 0.54 9.38 64.49
CA GLY A 5 -0.75 9.68 65.12
C GLY A 5 -1.49 8.47 65.71
N ARG A 6 -0.83 7.75 66.62
CA ARG A 6 -1.31 6.57 67.37
C ARG A 6 -2.43 6.99 68.36
N ARG A 7 -3.46 6.19 68.65
CA ARG A 7 -3.63 5.28 69.85
C ARG A 7 -5.12 5.46 70.31
N GLU A 8 -5.93 4.54 70.86
CA GLU A 8 -5.77 3.40 71.77
C GLU A 8 -6.91 2.36 71.59
N ARG A 9 -6.64 1.09 71.95
CA ARG A 9 -7.64 0.08 72.38
C ARG A 9 -7.63 0.02 73.92
N PRO A 10 -8.68 -0.54 74.54
CA PRO A 10 -8.54 -1.88 75.16
C PRO A 10 -9.80 -2.77 74.93
N PHE A 11 -9.70 -4.06 74.62
CA PHE A 11 -9.46 -5.26 75.47
C PHE A 11 -10.63 -5.65 76.40
N SER A 12 -11.26 -6.81 76.13
CA SER A 12 -11.92 -7.77 77.05
C SER A 12 -12.87 -8.65 76.23
N SER A 13 -12.50 -9.86 75.75
CA SER A 13 -12.36 -11.13 76.47
C SER A 13 -13.57 -11.55 77.30
N GLY A 14 -14.47 -12.33 76.71
CA GLY A 14 -15.52 -13.07 77.40
C GLY A 14 -16.06 -14.20 76.52
N ARG A 15 -15.66 -15.42 76.82
CA ARG A 15 -16.06 -16.67 76.16
C ARG A 15 -17.05 -17.36 77.10
N PHE A 16 -18.29 -17.64 76.69
CA PHE A 16 -19.06 -18.85 77.06
C PHE A 16 -20.24 -19.05 76.09
N PRO A 17 -20.65 -20.31 75.81
CA PRO A 17 -21.43 -20.72 74.65
C PRO A 17 -22.92 -20.90 74.96
N GLY A 18 -23.78 -20.86 73.94
CA GLY A 18 -25.12 -21.44 74.09
C GLY A 18 -26.14 -21.05 73.04
N LEU A 19 -26.40 -22.01 72.15
CA LEU A 19 -27.67 -22.31 71.47
C LEU A 19 -28.24 -21.34 70.41
N LEU A 20 -28.39 -21.94 69.21
CA LEU A 20 -29.52 -21.89 68.29
C LEU A 20 -29.91 -20.54 67.67
N LEU A 21 -29.64 -20.40 66.35
CA LEU A 21 -30.70 -20.32 65.33
C LEU A 21 -30.08 -20.39 63.92
N ALA A 22 -30.67 -21.27 63.10
CA ALA A 22 -30.61 -21.24 61.64
C ALA A 22 -31.06 -19.84 61.14
N THR A 23 -30.59 -19.30 60.02
CA THR A 23 -30.88 -19.75 58.65
C THR A 23 -29.95 -18.98 57.71
N LEU A 24 -29.18 -19.68 56.87
CA LEU A 24 -29.46 -19.76 55.44
C LEU A 24 -29.38 -18.40 54.72
N VAL A 25 -28.14 -18.04 54.35
CA VAL A 25 -27.87 -17.10 53.25
C VAL A 25 -28.28 -17.82 51.96
N LEU A 26 -29.54 -17.70 51.56
CA LEU A 26 -30.01 -18.08 50.23
C LEU A 26 -30.40 -16.81 49.47
N GLN A 27 -29.63 -16.57 48.42
CA GLN A 27 -29.97 -15.85 47.20
C GLN A 27 -31.25 -15.00 47.26
N LEU A 28 -31.08 -13.69 47.41
CA LEU A 28 -32.02 -12.73 46.83
C LEU A 28 -31.87 -12.80 45.30
N SER A 29 -32.41 -13.86 44.69
CA SER A 29 -32.97 -13.70 43.35
C SER A 29 -34.13 -12.73 43.54
N SER A 30 -33.97 -11.49 43.08
CA SER A 30 -35.09 -10.56 42.91
C SER A 30 -36.15 -11.28 42.07
N PHE A 31 -37.21 -11.76 42.71
CA PHE A 31 -38.46 -12.05 42.03
C PHE A 31 -38.95 -10.70 41.51
N SER A 32 -38.64 -10.39 40.26
CA SER A 32 -39.24 -9.25 39.59
C SER A 32 -40.66 -9.66 39.22
N ASP A 33 -41.65 -9.19 39.99
CA ASP A 33 -43.08 -9.31 39.68
C ASP A 33 -43.48 -8.39 38.49
N ALA A 34 -42.58 -8.17 37.53
CA ALA A 34 -42.72 -7.25 36.42
C ALA A 34 -41.89 -7.70 35.21
N CYS A 35 -42.33 -7.37 34.00
CA CYS A 35 -41.52 -7.56 32.80
C CYS A 35 -40.31 -6.61 32.82
N GLU A 36 -39.16 -7.13 32.42
CA GLU A 36 -37.93 -6.36 32.21
C GLU A 36 -38.04 -5.43 30.97
N ALA A 37 -36.92 -4.82 30.59
CA ALA A 37 -36.85 -3.95 29.42
C ALA A 37 -37.41 -4.66 28.16
N PRO A 38 -38.17 -3.95 27.31
CA PRO A 38 -38.71 -4.53 26.09
C PRO A 38 -37.61 -5.03 25.14
N PRO A 39 -37.88 -6.08 24.34
CA PRO A 39 -36.92 -6.57 23.36
C PRO A 39 -36.53 -5.50 22.33
N THR A 40 -35.28 -5.53 21.88
CA THR A 40 -34.74 -4.63 20.85
C THR A 40 -34.57 -5.36 19.52
N PHE A 41 -34.80 -4.67 18.41
CA PHE A 41 -34.84 -5.26 17.07
C PHE A 41 -33.91 -4.53 16.10
N GLU A 42 -33.58 -5.17 14.98
CA GLU A 42 -32.75 -4.55 13.93
C GLU A 42 -33.59 -3.62 13.06
N ALA A 43 -34.79 -4.03 12.66
CA ALA A 43 -35.64 -3.31 11.71
C ALA A 43 -36.71 -2.42 12.37
N MET A 44 -37.04 -2.61 13.65
CA MET A 44 -38.00 -1.78 14.39
C MET A 44 -37.45 -1.19 15.68
N GLU A 45 -38.04 -0.09 16.14
CA GLU A 45 -37.69 0.62 17.37
C GLU A 45 -38.91 0.89 18.24
N LEU A 46 -38.69 0.89 19.56
CA LEU A 46 -39.73 1.16 20.56
C LEU A 46 -40.27 2.59 20.41
N ILE A 47 -41.59 2.76 20.46
CA ILE A 47 -42.22 4.07 20.47
C ILE A 47 -42.15 4.65 21.90
N GLY A 48 -41.30 5.65 22.10
CA GLY A 48 -41.13 6.32 23.38
C GLY A 48 -39.91 5.83 24.17
N LYS A 49 -39.82 6.23 25.45
CA LYS A 49 -38.70 5.86 26.31
C LYS A 49 -39.02 4.59 27.11
N PRO A 50 -38.10 3.62 27.21
CA PRO A 50 -38.34 2.41 27.99
C PRO A 50 -38.44 2.74 29.49
N LYS A 51 -39.37 2.08 30.18
CA LYS A 51 -39.46 2.11 31.64
C LYS A 51 -38.49 1.09 32.24
N PRO A 52 -38.05 1.27 33.50
CA PRO A 52 -37.24 0.29 34.20
C PRO A 52 -37.98 -1.02 34.51
N TYR A 53 -39.32 -0.99 34.61
CA TYR A 53 -40.18 -2.14 34.87
C TYR A 53 -41.56 -1.94 34.24
N TYR A 54 -42.23 -3.04 33.88
CA TYR A 54 -43.55 -3.07 33.24
C TYR A 54 -44.50 -4.03 33.95
N GLU A 55 -45.71 -3.56 34.24
CA GLU A 55 -46.73 -4.36 34.93
C GLU A 55 -47.41 -5.35 33.97
N VAL A 56 -47.94 -6.46 34.51
CA VAL A 56 -48.69 -7.45 33.72
C VAL A 56 -49.88 -6.80 33.00
N GLY A 57 -49.98 -7.04 31.69
CA GLY A 57 -50.99 -6.44 30.81
C GLY A 57 -50.58 -5.11 30.17
N GLU A 58 -49.45 -4.50 30.56
CA GLU A 58 -48.93 -3.33 29.84
C GLU A 58 -48.51 -3.70 28.41
N ARG A 59 -48.86 -2.82 27.46
CA ARG A 59 -48.53 -2.93 26.04
C ARG A 59 -47.42 -1.97 25.66
N VAL A 60 -46.49 -2.46 24.85
CA VAL A 60 -45.48 -1.64 24.17
C VAL A 60 -45.67 -1.76 22.66
N ASP A 61 -45.56 -0.62 21.97
CA ASP A 61 -45.68 -0.53 20.53
C ASP A 61 -44.33 -0.21 19.90
N TYR A 62 -44.07 -0.83 18.75
CA TYR A 62 -42.89 -0.61 17.94
C TYR A 62 -43.30 0.04 16.62
N LYS A 63 -42.38 0.82 16.05
CA LYS A 63 -42.46 1.33 14.69
C LYS A 63 -41.22 0.90 13.91
N CYS A 64 -41.34 0.70 12.61
CA CYS A 64 -40.18 0.43 11.78
C CYS A 64 -39.18 1.60 11.86
N LYS A 65 -37.88 1.28 11.85
CA LYS A 65 -36.81 2.28 11.85
C LYS A 65 -36.81 3.07 10.54
N LYS A 66 -36.08 4.18 10.50
CA LYS A 66 -35.89 4.96 9.28
C LYS A 66 -35.28 4.06 8.18
N GLY A 67 -35.88 4.08 6.99
CA GLY A 67 -35.49 3.20 5.88
C GLY A 67 -36.16 1.84 5.88
N TYR A 68 -37.18 1.65 6.73
CA TYR A 68 -38.04 0.47 6.72
C TYR A 68 -39.51 0.86 6.65
N PHE A 69 -40.32 0.05 5.99
CA PHE A 69 -41.78 0.17 5.93
C PHE A 69 -42.45 -1.09 6.45
N TYR A 70 -43.66 -0.92 6.99
CA TYR A 70 -44.43 -2.01 7.59
C TYR A 70 -45.36 -2.65 6.56
N ILE A 71 -45.33 -3.99 6.47
CA ILE A 71 -46.30 -4.78 5.70
C ILE A 71 -47.14 -5.64 6.66
N PRO A 72 -48.47 -5.46 6.73
CA PRO A 72 -49.37 -6.32 7.49
C PRO A 72 -49.30 -7.79 7.06
N PRO A 73 -49.58 -8.77 7.94
CA PRO A 73 -50.39 -8.67 9.16
C PRO A 73 -49.61 -8.80 10.49
N LEU A 74 -48.27 -8.83 10.46
CA LEU A 74 -47.45 -9.14 11.63
C LEU A 74 -47.60 -8.08 12.72
N ALA A 75 -47.80 -8.50 13.98
CA ALA A 75 -47.95 -7.57 15.07
C ALA A 75 -46.65 -6.80 15.35
N THR A 76 -46.71 -5.47 15.41
CA THR A 76 -45.61 -4.59 15.85
C THR A 76 -45.80 -4.13 17.30
N HIS A 77 -46.40 -4.98 18.14
CA HIS A 77 -46.63 -4.71 19.56
C HIS A 77 -46.47 -5.98 20.38
N SER A 78 -46.10 -5.82 21.65
CA SER A 78 -46.03 -6.90 22.61
C SER A 78 -46.68 -6.48 23.92
N ILE A 79 -47.22 -7.46 24.65
CA ILE A 79 -47.92 -7.26 25.93
C ILE A 79 -47.18 -8.09 26.98
N CYS A 80 -47.00 -7.53 28.18
CA CYS A 80 -46.43 -8.24 29.31
C CYS A 80 -47.42 -9.33 29.79
N ASP A 81 -47.08 -10.61 29.57
CA ASP A 81 -47.91 -11.75 29.94
C ASP A 81 -47.90 -12.00 31.47
N ARG A 82 -48.84 -12.81 31.96
CA ARG A 82 -48.96 -13.19 33.39
C ARG A 82 -47.72 -13.90 33.94
N ASN A 83 -46.89 -14.44 33.05
CA ASN A 83 -45.61 -15.06 33.41
C ASN A 83 -44.47 -14.02 33.56
N HIS A 84 -44.77 -12.71 33.53
CA HIS A 84 -43.81 -11.61 33.58
C HIS A 84 -42.80 -11.65 32.41
N THR A 85 -43.26 -12.14 31.26
CA THR A 85 -42.50 -12.20 30.01
C THR A 85 -43.27 -11.52 28.89
N TRP A 86 -42.56 -10.87 27.97
CA TRP A 86 -43.15 -10.28 26.78
C TRP A 86 -43.71 -11.36 25.85
N LEU A 87 -44.93 -11.16 25.33
CA LEU A 87 -45.46 -12.02 24.27
C LEU A 87 -44.55 -11.98 23.03
N PRO A 88 -44.43 -13.10 22.29
CA PRO A 88 -43.56 -13.16 21.11
C PRO A 88 -43.92 -12.10 20.07
N VAL A 89 -42.92 -11.34 19.65
CA VAL A 89 -43.01 -10.32 18.60
C VAL A 89 -41.74 -10.37 17.75
N SER A 90 -41.85 -10.10 16.45
CA SER A 90 -40.76 -10.17 15.49
C SER A 90 -40.75 -8.91 14.61
N ASP A 91 -39.58 -8.52 14.11
CA ASP A 91 -39.39 -7.40 13.20
C ASP A 91 -39.47 -7.77 11.71
N GLU A 92 -39.82 -9.04 11.39
CA GLU A 92 -40.09 -9.54 10.04
C GLU A 92 -41.20 -8.77 9.28
N GLY A 93 -42.05 -8.03 10.00
CA GLY A 93 -43.05 -7.15 9.40
C GLY A 93 -42.49 -5.83 8.85
N CYS A 94 -41.23 -5.50 9.18
CA CYS A 94 -40.55 -4.29 8.72
C CYS A 94 -39.57 -4.63 7.59
N TYR A 95 -39.91 -4.21 6.38
CA TYR A 95 -39.12 -4.44 5.17
C TYR A 95 -38.29 -3.20 4.85
N ARG A 96 -37.06 -3.40 4.37
CA ARG A 96 -36.19 -2.28 4.03
C ARG A 96 -36.67 -1.57 2.77
N GLU A 97 -36.58 -0.24 2.77
CA GLU A 97 -36.85 0.60 1.60
C GLU A 97 -35.85 0.29 0.48
N MET A 98 -36.35 0.25 -0.75
CA MET A 98 -35.58 -0.11 -1.93
C MET A 98 -35.69 0.99 -2.99
N CYS A 99 -34.57 1.33 -3.62
CA CYS A 99 -34.58 2.21 -4.76
C CYS A 99 -35.21 1.55 -5.99
N PRO A 100 -35.78 2.33 -6.92
CA PRO A 100 -36.32 1.80 -8.16
C PRO A 100 -35.28 0.98 -8.93
N HIS A 101 -35.71 -0.13 -9.52
CA HIS A 101 -34.85 -0.93 -10.38
C HIS A 101 -34.43 -0.13 -11.63
N ILE A 102 -33.13 0.01 -11.84
CA ILE A 102 -32.54 0.61 -13.04
C ILE A 102 -32.16 -0.52 -14.00
N GLN A 103 -32.63 -0.44 -15.24
CA GLN A 103 -32.18 -1.34 -16.32
C GLN A 103 -30.77 -0.95 -16.77
N ASP A 104 -30.04 -1.92 -17.30
CA ASP A 104 -28.72 -1.67 -17.88
C ASP A 104 -28.78 -0.57 -18.95
N PRO A 105 -27.85 0.40 -18.91
CA PRO A 105 -27.77 1.41 -19.95
C PRO A 105 -27.44 0.75 -21.30
N LEU A 106 -27.91 1.33 -22.40
CA LEU A 106 -27.59 0.82 -23.73
C LEU A 106 -26.06 0.87 -23.95
N ASN A 107 -25.46 -0.28 -24.29
CA ASN A 107 -24.01 -0.46 -24.41
C ASN A 107 -23.25 -0.24 -23.10
N GLY A 108 -23.85 -0.61 -21.97
CA GLY A 108 -23.17 -0.73 -20.69
C GLY A 108 -23.91 -1.66 -19.75
N GLU A 109 -23.47 -1.68 -18.49
CA GLU A 109 -23.96 -2.55 -17.43
C GLU A 109 -24.06 -1.74 -16.13
N ALA A 110 -25.09 -2.03 -15.34
CA ALA A 110 -25.29 -1.47 -14.01
C ALA A 110 -25.03 -2.55 -12.95
N VAL A 111 -23.90 -2.43 -12.23
CA VAL A 111 -23.41 -3.43 -11.27
C VAL A 111 -23.67 -2.95 -9.84
N LEU A 112 -24.43 -3.74 -9.08
CA LEU A 112 -24.67 -3.48 -7.66
C LEU A 112 -23.45 -3.86 -6.83
N ALA A 113 -22.90 -2.92 -6.07
CA ALA A 113 -21.76 -3.20 -5.18
C ALA A 113 -22.13 -4.16 -4.04
N ASN A 114 -23.35 -4.02 -3.49
CA ASN A 114 -23.84 -4.79 -2.34
C ASN A 114 -24.84 -5.89 -2.73
N GLY A 115 -25.10 -6.09 -4.02
CA GLY A 115 -26.04 -7.11 -4.53
C GLY A 115 -27.54 -6.83 -4.28
N SER A 116 -27.91 -5.70 -3.67
CA SER A 116 -29.31 -5.33 -3.42
C SER A 116 -29.59 -3.87 -3.79
N TYR A 117 -30.86 -3.54 -4.02
CA TYR A 117 -31.36 -2.17 -4.27
C TYR A 117 -31.72 -1.43 -2.97
N GLU A 118 -31.33 -1.97 -1.83
CA GLU A 118 -31.71 -1.46 -0.53
C GLU A 118 -31.13 -0.07 -0.26
N PHE A 119 -31.83 0.73 0.55
CA PHE A 119 -31.30 1.99 1.06
C PHE A 119 -29.87 1.82 1.62
N GLY A 120 -28.97 2.71 1.19
CA GLY A 120 -27.54 2.68 1.50
C GLY A 120 -26.69 1.90 0.49
N SER A 121 -27.28 1.28 -0.53
CA SER A 121 -26.55 0.56 -1.57
C SER A 121 -25.98 1.48 -2.65
N GLU A 122 -24.93 1.00 -3.33
CA GLU A 122 -24.27 1.67 -4.45
C GLU A 122 -24.49 0.91 -5.75
N LEU A 123 -24.76 1.65 -6.82
CA LEU A 123 -24.89 1.13 -8.17
C LEU A 123 -23.83 1.76 -9.07
N HIS A 124 -22.94 0.92 -9.59
CA HIS A 124 -21.80 1.29 -10.41
C HIS A 124 -22.14 1.06 -11.87
N PHE A 125 -21.78 2.00 -12.75
CA PHE A 125 -22.07 1.91 -14.17
C PHE A 125 -20.78 1.73 -14.96
N ILE A 126 -20.76 0.74 -15.84
CA ILE A 126 -19.62 0.39 -16.67
C ILE A 126 -20.09 0.39 -18.13
N CYS A 127 -19.47 1.18 -19.00
CA CYS A 127 -19.76 1.13 -20.43
C CYS A 127 -18.99 -0.01 -21.10
N ASN A 128 -19.60 -0.57 -22.15
CA ASN A 128 -18.98 -1.60 -22.97
C ASN A 128 -17.74 -1.05 -23.70
N GLU A 129 -16.90 -1.96 -24.18
CA GLU A 129 -15.74 -1.60 -25.00
C GLU A 129 -16.16 -0.76 -26.22
N GLY A 130 -15.44 0.33 -26.47
CA GLY A 130 -15.77 1.31 -27.52
C GLY A 130 -16.79 2.37 -27.13
N TYR A 131 -17.20 2.43 -25.86
CA TYR A 131 -18.10 3.45 -25.33
C TYR A 131 -17.50 4.19 -24.14
N TYR A 132 -17.88 5.46 -23.97
CA TYR A 132 -17.50 6.28 -22.82
C TYR A 132 -18.73 6.75 -22.05
N LEU A 133 -18.56 6.94 -20.73
CA LEU A 133 -19.64 7.27 -19.82
C LEU A 133 -19.88 8.79 -19.77
N ILE A 134 -21.13 9.21 -19.96
CA ILE A 134 -21.60 10.58 -19.77
C ILE A 134 -22.56 10.61 -18.58
N GLY A 135 -22.13 11.23 -17.48
CA GLY A 135 -22.91 11.33 -16.24
C GLY A 135 -22.09 10.92 -15.02
N LYS A 136 -22.77 10.41 -13.99
CA LYS A 136 -22.12 9.82 -12.82
C LYS A 136 -21.91 8.33 -13.05
N ASP A 137 -20.71 7.86 -12.71
CA ASP A 137 -20.31 6.46 -12.73
C ASP A 137 -20.87 5.68 -11.53
N ILE A 138 -21.19 6.36 -10.43
CA ILE A 138 -21.76 5.77 -9.23
C ILE A 138 -23.02 6.52 -8.80
N LEU A 139 -24.09 5.78 -8.52
CA LEU A 139 -25.30 6.27 -7.87
C LEU A 139 -25.48 5.65 -6.49
N TYR A 140 -25.96 6.45 -5.54
CA TYR A 140 -26.21 6.04 -4.16
C TYR A 140 -27.72 5.95 -3.92
N CYS A 141 -28.17 4.88 -3.27
CA CYS A 141 -29.56 4.74 -2.88
C CYS A 141 -29.81 5.50 -1.57
N GLU A 142 -30.45 6.67 -1.68
CA GLU A 142 -30.64 7.62 -0.58
C GLU A 142 -32.11 7.67 -0.15
N LEU A 143 -32.36 8.03 1.12
CA LEU A 143 -33.72 8.30 1.60
C LEU A 143 -34.04 9.78 1.46
N LYS A 144 -35.02 10.09 0.61
CA LYS A 144 -35.65 11.40 0.58
C LYS A 144 -36.99 11.31 1.30
N ASP A 145 -37.04 11.97 2.47
CA ASP A 145 -38.12 11.86 3.45
C ASP A 145 -38.28 10.41 3.96
N THR A 146 -39.19 9.65 3.36
CA THR A 146 -39.46 8.24 3.69
C THR A 146 -39.26 7.30 2.50
N VAL A 147 -38.95 7.82 1.31
CA VAL A 147 -38.87 7.03 0.07
C VAL A 147 -37.41 6.88 -0.35
N ALA A 148 -37.00 5.66 -0.68
CA ALA A 148 -35.69 5.40 -1.25
C ALA A 148 -35.63 5.82 -2.72
N ILE A 149 -34.71 6.71 -3.07
CA ILE A 149 -34.47 7.21 -4.42
C ILE A 149 -32.98 7.23 -4.74
N TRP A 150 -32.64 7.08 -6.02
CA TRP A 150 -31.27 7.23 -6.48
C TRP A 150 -30.81 8.69 -6.40
N SER A 151 -29.54 8.89 -6.05
CA SER A 151 -28.91 10.20 -5.89
C SER A 151 -28.91 11.05 -7.18
N ASP A 152 -29.04 10.42 -8.35
CA ASP A 152 -29.07 11.08 -9.66
C ASP A 152 -29.75 10.19 -10.70
N LYS A 153 -29.86 10.68 -11.94
CA LYS A 153 -30.33 9.90 -13.09
C LYS A 153 -29.24 8.92 -13.60
N PRO A 154 -29.63 7.78 -14.21
CA PRO A 154 -28.68 6.88 -14.86
C PRO A 154 -27.83 7.58 -15.94
N PRO A 155 -26.54 7.22 -16.08
CA PRO A 155 -25.67 7.78 -17.12
C PRO A 155 -25.98 7.22 -18.51
N LEU A 156 -25.35 7.81 -19.53
CA LEU A 156 -25.41 7.35 -20.91
C LEU A 156 -24.04 6.82 -21.35
N CYS A 157 -24.03 5.72 -22.11
CA CYS A 157 -22.85 5.21 -22.76
C CYS A 157 -22.87 5.62 -24.24
N GLU A 158 -21.95 6.50 -24.64
CA GLU A 158 -21.84 6.99 -26.02
C GLU A 158 -20.63 6.40 -26.73
N LYS A 159 -20.75 6.20 -28.04
CA LYS A 159 -19.68 5.62 -28.86
C LYS A 159 -18.45 6.53 -28.85
N ILE A 160 -17.28 5.91 -28.71
CA ILE A 160 -16.01 6.60 -28.88
C ILE A 160 -15.77 6.77 -30.39
N LEU A 161 -15.67 8.03 -30.82
CA LEU A 161 -15.42 8.41 -32.20
C LEU A 161 -14.30 9.47 -32.23
N CYS A 162 -13.21 9.16 -32.91
CA CYS A 162 -12.11 10.10 -33.10
C CYS A 162 -12.27 10.88 -34.40
N THR A 163 -11.89 12.17 -34.36
CA THR A 163 -11.69 12.96 -35.57
C THR A 163 -10.45 12.47 -36.33
N PRO A 164 -10.31 12.78 -37.63
CA PRO A 164 -9.16 12.36 -38.42
C PRO A 164 -7.84 12.79 -37.77
N PRO A 165 -6.80 11.96 -37.88
CA PRO A 165 -5.52 12.21 -37.24
C PRO A 165 -4.81 13.41 -37.90
N PRO A 166 -3.87 14.08 -37.19
CA PRO A 166 -3.22 15.28 -37.73
C PRO A 166 -2.43 15.00 -39.02
N LYS A 167 -2.55 15.90 -40.00
CA LYS A 167 -1.71 15.86 -41.21
C LYS A 167 -0.30 16.33 -40.87
N ILE A 168 0.72 15.55 -41.28
CA ILE A 168 2.13 15.85 -41.02
C ILE A 168 2.83 16.34 -42.29
N LYS A 169 3.93 17.08 -42.14
CA LYS A 169 4.77 17.51 -43.28
C LYS A 169 5.62 16.34 -43.77
N ASN A 170 5.80 16.24 -45.08
CA ASN A 170 6.64 15.22 -45.74
C ASN A 170 6.25 13.77 -45.41
N GLY A 171 4.96 13.53 -45.16
CA GLY A 171 4.45 12.21 -44.87
C GLY A 171 2.93 12.17 -44.97
N LYS A 172 2.41 10.94 -44.98
CA LYS A 172 1.00 10.63 -45.12
C LYS A 172 0.63 9.45 -44.22
N HIS A 173 -0.65 9.32 -43.89
CA HIS A 173 -1.17 8.18 -43.16
C HIS A 173 -2.15 7.37 -44.02
N THR A 174 -2.38 6.12 -43.62
CA THR A 174 -3.45 5.28 -44.20
C THR A 174 -4.83 5.87 -43.89
N PHE A 175 -5.82 5.59 -44.76
CA PHE A 175 -7.21 6.06 -44.60
C PHE A 175 -7.37 7.59 -44.56
N SER A 176 -6.63 8.32 -45.40
CA SER A 176 -6.66 9.79 -45.48
C SER A 176 -8.03 10.40 -45.81
N GLU A 177 -8.90 9.63 -46.46
CA GLU A 177 -10.24 10.06 -46.90
C GLU A 177 -11.34 9.80 -45.85
N VAL A 178 -11.01 9.11 -44.75
CA VAL A 178 -11.99 8.77 -43.72
C VAL A 178 -12.17 9.95 -42.76
N GLU A 179 -13.42 10.37 -42.54
CA GLU A 179 -13.76 11.52 -41.70
C GLU A 179 -14.03 11.16 -40.23
N VAL A 180 -14.36 9.90 -39.94
CA VAL A 180 -14.71 9.43 -38.59
C VAL A 180 -14.05 8.07 -38.35
N PHE A 181 -13.33 7.95 -37.24
CA PHE A 181 -12.65 6.73 -36.81
C PHE A 181 -13.32 6.17 -35.55
N GLU A 182 -13.61 4.87 -35.55
CA GLU A 182 -14.17 4.17 -34.39
C GLU A 182 -13.08 3.74 -33.40
N TYR A 183 -13.49 3.25 -32.24
CA TYR A 183 -12.58 2.77 -31.21
C TYR A 183 -11.63 1.69 -31.74
N LEU A 184 -10.34 1.81 -31.40
CA LEU A 184 -9.24 0.96 -31.86
C LEU A 184 -8.94 1.00 -33.36
N ASP A 185 -9.64 1.80 -34.16
CA ASP A 185 -9.22 2.04 -35.54
C ASP A 185 -7.81 2.62 -35.54
N ALA A 186 -6.94 2.02 -36.37
CA ALA A 186 -5.52 2.35 -36.42
C ALA A 186 -5.13 2.93 -37.78
N VAL A 187 -4.30 3.98 -37.73
CA VAL A 187 -3.66 4.57 -38.89
C VAL A 187 -2.16 4.37 -38.81
N THR A 188 -1.53 4.12 -39.96
CA THR A 188 -0.07 4.02 -40.05
C THR A 188 0.46 5.19 -40.86
N TYR A 189 1.38 5.95 -40.28
CA TYR A 189 2.13 7.01 -40.93
C TYR A 189 3.32 6.46 -41.71
N SER A 190 3.59 7.10 -42.84
CA SER A 190 4.73 6.83 -43.70
C SER A 190 5.29 8.15 -44.22
N CYS A 191 6.61 8.27 -44.27
CA CYS A 191 7.24 9.45 -44.85
C CYS A 191 7.17 9.41 -46.38
N ASP A 192 7.12 10.59 -46.98
CA ASP A 192 7.20 10.78 -48.42
C ASP A 192 8.56 10.31 -48.97
N PRO A 193 8.66 10.05 -50.28
CA PRO A 193 9.93 9.75 -50.92
C PRO A 193 10.99 10.83 -50.66
N ALA A 194 12.26 10.41 -50.63
CA ALA A 194 13.37 11.30 -50.32
C ALA A 194 13.44 12.50 -51.30
N PRO A 195 13.57 13.75 -50.81
CA PRO A 195 13.68 14.93 -51.65
C PRO A 195 15.09 15.09 -52.25
N GLY A 196 16.03 14.20 -51.88
CA GLY A 196 17.44 14.27 -52.24
C GLY A 196 18.19 13.00 -51.85
N PRO A 197 19.52 13.08 -51.62
CA PRO A 197 20.37 11.90 -51.40
C PRO A 197 20.20 11.24 -50.03
N ASP A 198 19.47 11.89 -49.11
CA ASP A 198 19.23 11.44 -47.75
C ASP A 198 17.70 11.36 -47.52
N PRO A 199 17.19 10.20 -47.06
CA PRO A 199 15.75 9.99 -46.87
C PRO A 199 15.19 10.71 -45.65
N PHE A 200 13.88 10.90 -45.63
CA PHE A 200 13.17 11.27 -44.41
C PHE A 200 13.19 10.10 -43.42
N SER A 201 13.41 10.43 -42.14
CA SER A 201 13.28 9.51 -41.02
C SER A 201 11.97 9.81 -40.29
N LEU A 202 11.23 8.75 -39.93
CA LEU A 202 10.02 8.83 -39.10
C LEU A 202 10.42 8.84 -37.62
N ILE A 203 10.00 9.87 -36.89
CA ILE A 203 10.33 10.08 -35.48
C ILE A 203 9.04 10.05 -34.66
N GLY A 204 8.96 9.10 -33.74
CA GLY A 204 7.75 8.82 -32.95
C GLY A 204 7.12 7.49 -33.36
N GLU A 205 5.93 7.22 -32.85
CA GLU A 205 5.18 6.00 -33.18
C GLU A 205 4.62 6.08 -34.59
N SER A 206 4.90 5.08 -35.42
CA SER A 206 4.40 5.04 -36.80
C SER A 206 2.93 4.64 -36.88
N MET A 207 2.42 3.91 -35.89
CA MET A 207 1.03 3.47 -35.84
C MET A 207 0.35 4.07 -34.61
N ILE A 208 -0.75 4.77 -34.83
CA ILE A 208 -1.58 5.32 -33.77
C ILE A 208 -3.01 4.83 -33.97
N TYR A 209 -3.70 4.54 -32.87
CA TYR A 209 -5.10 4.11 -32.86
C TYR A 209 -5.99 5.06 -32.06
N CYS A 210 -7.29 5.09 -32.40
CA CYS A 210 -8.31 5.81 -31.65
C CYS A 210 -8.49 5.17 -30.27
N GLY A 211 -8.04 5.87 -29.24
CA GLY A 211 -8.06 5.41 -27.86
C GLY A 211 -9.31 5.84 -27.11
N ASN A 212 -9.24 5.73 -25.79
CA ASN A 212 -10.33 6.16 -24.92
C ASN A 212 -10.55 7.68 -25.02
N ASN A 213 -11.76 8.14 -24.71
CA ASN A 213 -12.14 9.55 -24.68
C ASN A 213 -12.01 10.28 -26.04
N SER A 214 -12.17 9.58 -27.15
CA SER A 214 -12.16 10.17 -28.50
C SER A 214 -10.85 10.87 -28.85
N THR A 215 -9.72 10.34 -28.35
CA THR A 215 -8.37 10.86 -28.61
C THR A 215 -7.45 9.80 -29.19
N TRP A 216 -6.49 10.20 -30.02
CA TRP A 216 -5.48 9.29 -30.55
C TRP A 216 -4.49 8.88 -29.46
N SER A 217 -4.12 7.60 -29.45
CA SER A 217 -3.21 6.98 -28.46
C SER A 217 -1.86 7.67 -28.31
N HIS A 218 -1.30 8.22 -29.40
CA HIS A 218 -0.02 8.93 -29.40
C HIS A 218 -0.10 10.18 -30.28
N ALA A 219 0.83 11.11 -30.07
CA ALA A 219 1.01 12.25 -30.96
C ALA A 219 1.46 11.79 -32.36
N ALA A 220 1.05 12.54 -33.40
CA ALA A 220 1.46 12.25 -34.77
C ALA A 220 3.00 12.35 -34.91
N PRO A 221 3.65 11.41 -35.63
CA PRO A 221 5.10 11.39 -35.77
C PRO A 221 5.60 12.50 -36.69
N GLU A 222 6.91 12.77 -36.64
CA GLU A 222 7.56 13.73 -37.53
C GLU A 222 8.31 13.01 -38.67
N CYS A 223 8.22 13.55 -39.89
CA CYS A 223 9.05 13.14 -41.03
C CYS A 223 10.06 14.25 -41.37
N LYS A 224 11.32 14.05 -40.98
CA LYS A 224 12.43 14.98 -41.30
C LYS A 224 13.73 14.23 -41.59
N VAL A 225 14.65 14.89 -42.28
CA VAL A 225 15.96 14.30 -42.57
C VAL A 225 16.78 14.34 -41.29
N VAL A 226 17.11 13.16 -40.76
CA VAL A 226 17.99 13.00 -39.59
C VAL A 226 19.26 12.31 -40.05
N LYS A 227 20.41 12.95 -39.92
CA LYS A 227 21.69 12.39 -40.35
C LYS A 227 22.80 12.80 -39.41
N CYS A 228 23.32 11.83 -38.66
CA CYS A 228 24.45 12.07 -37.78
C CYS A 228 25.77 12.12 -38.55
N ARG A 229 26.73 12.88 -37.98
CA ARG A 229 28.10 12.94 -38.50
C ARG A 229 28.78 11.58 -38.34
N PHE A 230 29.74 11.29 -39.22
CA PHE A 230 30.55 10.08 -39.11
C PHE A 230 31.30 10.09 -37.76
N PRO A 231 31.08 9.10 -36.87
CA PRO A 231 31.71 9.08 -35.56
C PRO A 231 33.15 8.58 -35.67
N VAL A 232 34.11 9.43 -35.30
CA VAL A 232 35.54 9.12 -35.32
C VAL A 232 36.05 9.04 -33.88
N VAL A 233 36.66 7.91 -33.52
CA VAL A 233 37.29 7.69 -32.22
C VAL A 233 38.78 7.44 -32.44
N GLU A 234 39.63 8.34 -31.97
CA GLU A 234 41.08 8.19 -32.04
C GLU A 234 41.56 7.09 -31.08
N ASN A 235 42.50 6.24 -31.52
CA ASN A 235 42.99 5.08 -30.76
C ASN A 235 41.87 4.10 -30.39
N GLY A 236 40.85 4.01 -31.23
CA GLY A 236 39.75 3.06 -31.12
C GLY A 236 39.27 2.63 -32.50
N LYS A 237 38.46 1.58 -32.51
CA LYS A 237 37.92 0.95 -33.72
C LYS A 237 36.43 0.77 -33.57
N GLN A 238 35.71 1.06 -34.66
CA GLN A 238 34.31 0.70 -34.76
C GLN A 238 34.19 -0.81 -34.90
N ILE A 239 33.34 -1.43 -34.08
CA ILE A 239 33.13 -2.89 -34.05
C ILE A 239 31.76 -3.30 -34.57
N SER A 240 30.79 -2.38 -34.65
CA SER A 240 29.45 -2.63 -35.18
C SER A 240 28.86 -1.41 -35.89
N GLY A 241 27.81 -1.63 -36.70
CA GLY A 241 27.09 -0.56 -37.38
C GLY A 241 27.85 0.09 -38.54
N PHE A 242 28.69 -0.65 -39.27
CA PHE A 242 29.52 -0.09 -40.34
C PHE A 242 28.70 0.55 -41.47
N GLY A 243 29.08 1.75 -41.89
CA GLY A 243 28.39 2.47 -42.96
C GLY A 243 29.01 3.84 -43.25
N LYS A 244 28.66 4.44 -44.40
CA LYS A 244 29.10 5.80 -44.78
C LYS A 244 28.15 6.90 -44.30
N LYS A 245 26.91 6.54 -43.99
CA LYS A 245 25.84 7.46 -43.59
C LYS A 245 25.05 6.83 -42.44
N PHE A 246 24.70 7.65 -41.45
CA PHE A 246 24.02 7.22 -40.24
C PHE A 246 22.76 8.06 -40.06
N TYR A 247 21.60 7.41 -40.08
CA TYR A 247 20.29 8.05 -39.95
C TYR A 247 19.68 7.80 -38.56
N TYR A 248 18.45 8.25 -38.34
CA TYR A 248 17.77 8.11 -37.04
C TYR A 248 17.82 6.66 -36.50
N LYS A 249 18.09 6.52 -35.20
CA LYS A 249 18.29 5.26 -34.46
C LYS A 249 19.41 4.35 -34.98
N ALA A 250 20.26 4.82 -35.90
CA ALA A 250 21.48 4.11 -36.24
C ALA A 250 22.34 3.94 -34.98
N THR A 251 22.82 2.72 -34.76
CA THR A 251 23.59 2.35 -33.57
C THR A 251 25.01 1.96 -33.98
N VAL A 252 26.00 2.51 -33.30
CA VAL A 252 27.42 2.24 -33.54
C VAL A 252 28.10 1.90 -32.22
N MET A 253 28.99 0.90 -32.25
CA MET A 253 29.79 0.53 -31.08
C MET A 253 31.29 0.62 -31.37
N PHE A 254 32.06 0.91 -30.32
CA PHE A 254 33.50 1.12 -30.37
C PHE A 254 34.25 0.27 -29.35
N GLU A 255 35.49 -0.07 -29.70
CA GLU A 255 36.47 -0.70 -28.83
C GLU A 255 37.79 0.08 -28.92
N CYS A 256 38.45 0.31 -27.79
CA CYS A 256 39.73 1.01 -27.79
C CYS A 256 40.89 0.09 -28.18
N ASP A 257 41.91 0.66 -28.82
CA ASP A 257 43.15 -0.06 -29.13
C ASP A 257 43.89 -0.48 -27.85
N LYS A 258 44.78 -1.47 -27.99
CA LYS A 258 45.57 -1.99 -26.87
C LYS A 258 46.34 -0.88 -26.15
N GLY A 259 46.16 -0.80 -24.82
CA GLY A 259 46.82 0.21 -23.96
C GLY A 259 46.03 1.51 -23.81
N TYR A 260 44.79 1.56 -24.33
CA TYR A 260 43.83 2.62 -24.11
C TYR A 260 42.58 2.06 -23.43
N TYR A 261 41.91 2.88 -22.63
CA TYR A 261 40.61 2.56 -22.05
C TYR A 261 39.54 3.52 -22.58
N LEU A 262 38.30 3.05 -22.64
CA LEU A 262 37.17 3.81 -23.15
C LEU A 262 36.63 4.76 -22.08
N ASN A 263 36.54 6.05 -22.42
CA ASN A 263 35.89 7.07 -21.59
C ASN A 263 34.57 7.49 -22.25
N GLY A 264 33.46 7.18 -21.60
CA GLY A 264 32.10 7.34 -22.09
C GLY A 264 31.39 6.00 -22.26
N SER A 265 30.41 5.95 -23.18
CA SER A 265 29.70 4.72 -23.54
C SER A 265 30.34 4.08 -24.76
N ASP A 266 30.47 2.75 -24.77
CA ASP A 266 30.93 1.97 -25.91
C ASP A 266 29.90 1.95 -27.05
N LYS A 267 28.63 2.21 -26.74
CA LYS A 267 27.49 2.27 -27.67
C LYS A 267 26.94 3.69 -27.78
N ILE A 268 26.76 4.17 -29.01
CA ILE A 268 26.11 5.45 -29.32
C ILE A 268 24.96 5.27 -30.32
N VAL A 269 23.91 6.10 -30.20
CA VAL A 269 22.72 6.07 -31.06
C VAL A 269 22.49 7.44 -31.70
N CYS A 270 22.15 7.46 -32.99
CA CYS A 270 21.82 8.70 -33.69
C CYS A 270 20.39 9.14 -33.35
N GLU A 271 20.25 10.25 -32.63
CA GLU A 271 18.98 10.75 -32.16
C GLU A 271 18.28 11.71 -33.14
N SER A 272 17.03 12.06 -32.83
CA SER A 272 16.14 12.83 -33.71
C SER A 272 16.64 14.24 -34.06
N ASN A 273 17.58 14.76 -33.28
CA ASN A 273 18.24 16.06 -33.49
C ASN A 273 19.53 15.96 -34.33
N SER A 274 19.80 14.81 -34.97
CA SER A 274 21.02 14.53 -35.74
C SER A 274 22.32 14.58 -34.92
N THR A 275 22.22 14.30 -33.61
CA THR A 275 23.39 14.14 -32.73
C THR A 275 23.48 12.71 -32.19
N TRP A 276 24.69 12.32 -31.81
CA TRP A 276 24.92 11.04 -31.13
C TRP A 276 24.61 11.19 -29.65
N ASP A 277 23.77 10.30 -29.13
CA ASP A 277 23.48 10.18 -27.71
C ASP A 277 23.66 8.72 -27.25
N PRO A 278 24.47 8.45 -26.21
CA PRO A 278 25.43 9.40 -25.59
C PRO A 278 26.47 9.93 -26.61
N PRO A 279 27.20 11.02 -26.28
CA PRO A 279 28.18 11.60 -27.20
C PRO A 279 29.31 10.61 -27.53
N VAL A 280 29.94 10.81 -28.69
CA VAL A 280 31.03 9.96 -29.20
C VAL A 280 32.13 9.81 -28.13
N PRO A 281 32.52 8.57 -27.75
CA PRO A 281 33.46 8.31 -26.67
C PRO A 281 34.90 8.67 -27.06
N LYS A 282 35.79 8.70 -26.06
CA LYS A 282 37.22 8.93 -26.25
C LYS A 282 38.04 7.76 -25.71
N CYS A 283 39.03 7.30 -26.45
CA CYS A 283 40.01 6.35 -25.94
C CYS A 283 41.19 7.11 -25.32
N LEU A 284 41.39 6.91 -24.01
CA LEU A 284 42.45 7.57 -23.25
C LEU A 284 43.57 6.57 -22.95
N LYS A 285 44.82 7.02 -23.07
CA LYS A 285 45.99 6.16 -22.83
C LYS A 285 46.06 5.75 -21.36
N GLY A 286 46.33 4.48 -21.10
CA GLY A 286 46.52 3.92 -19.76
C GLY A 286 45.40 2.97 -19.34
N TYR A 287 45.21 2.84 -18.03
CA TYR A 287 44.16 2.04 -17.41
C TYR A 287 43.08 2.97 -16.87
N PRO A 288 41.81 2.53 -16.76
CA PRO A 288 40.77 3.34 -16.16
C PRO A 288 41.26 3.80 -14.79
N LYS A 289 41.19 5.12 -14.53
CA LYS A 289 41.38 5.60 -13.16
C LYS A 289 40.30 4.90 -12.33
N PRO A 290 40.65 4.20 -11.24
CA PRO A 290 39.64 3.75 -10.30
C PRO A 290 38.86 4.99 -9.91
N ASP A 291 37.54 4.97 -10.08
CA ASP A 291 36.68 6.04 -9.58
C ASP A 291 37.05 6.29 -8.11
N GLU A 292 37.27 7.56 -7.73
CA GLU A 292 37.35 8.01 -6.33
C GLU A 292 35.98 7.85 -5.61
N GLY A 293 35.24 6.78 -5.91
CA GLY A 293 33.93 6.44 -5.38
C GLY A 293 33.86 5.11 -4.63
N ILE A 294 34.96 4.34 -4.55
CA ILE A 294 34.97 3.02 -3.87
C ILE A 294 34.95 3.16 -2.32
N LEU A 295 35.11 4.37 -1.77
CA LEU A 295 34.98 4.60 -0.32
C LEU A 295 33.55 4.97 0.13
N ASN A 296 32.53 4.77 -0.70
CA ASN A 296 31.12 4.92 -0.28
C ASN A 296 30.29 3.63 -0.43
N SER A 297 30.93 2.49 -0.75
CA SER A 297 30.24 1.20 -0.89
C SER A 297 30.39 0.26 0.31
N LEU A 298 30.98 0.72 1.41
CA LEU A 298 30.79 0.04 2.69
C LEU A 298 29.42 0.47 3.16
N ASP A 299 28.39 -0.31 2.78
CA ASP A 299 27.01 -0.10 3.19
C ASP A 299 26.97 0.31 4.68
N ASP A 300 26.09 1.24 5.05
CA ASP A 300 25.97 1.75 6.42
C ASP A 300 25.90 0.63 7.49
N TRP A 301 25.39 -0.56 7.11
CA TRP A 301 25.37 -1.75 7.96
C TRP A 301 26.77 -2.31 8.27
N VAL A 302 27.71 -2.27 7.32
CA VAL A 302 29.09 -2.73 7.51
C VAL A 302 29.82 -1.81 8.49
N ILE A 303 29.65 -0.49 8.33
CA ILE A 303 30.21 0.50 9.26
C ILE A 303 29.60 0.31 10.65
N ALA A 304 28.28 0.13 10.74
CA ALA A 304 27.60 -0.15 12.01
C ALA A 304 28.11 -1.44 12.69
N LEU A 305 28.32 -2.52 11.93
CA LEU A 305 28.88 -3.77 12.46
C LEU A 305 30.30 -3.60 12.98
N ILE A 306 31.16 -2.87 12.25
CA ILE A 306 32.53 -2.59 12.70
C ILE A 306 32.50 -1.81 14.02
N VAL A 307 31.63 -0.80 14.13
CA VAL A 307 31.47 -0.03 15.38
C VAL A 307 30.95 -0.91 16.52
N ILE A 308 29.96 -1.78 16.27
CA ILE A 308 29.43 -2.71 17.28
C ILE A 308 30.52 -3.68 17.75
N VAL A 309 31.32 -4.25 16.84
CA VAL A 309 32.42 -5.16 17.19
C VAL A 309 33.45 -4.45 18.06
N ILE A 310 33.80 -3.20 17.75
CA ILE A 310 34.72 -2.40 18.56
C ILE A 310 34.13 -2.14 19.96
N VAL A 311 32.86 -1.74 20.04
CA VAL A 311 32.19 -1.47 21.33
C VAL A 311 32.11 -2.73 22.19
N VAL A 312 31.77 -3.87 21.60
CA VAL A 312 31.72 -5.17 22.30
C VAL A 312 33.12 -5.57 22.77
N ALA A 313 34.15 -5.42 21.93
CA ALA A 313 35.52 -5.72 22.32
C ALA A 313 35.98 -4.84 23.50
N VAL A 314 35.70 -3.54 23.47
CA VAL A 314 35.99 -2.63 24.59
C VAL A 314 35.22 -3.02 25.84
N ALA A 315 33.94 -3.37 25.73
CA ALA A 315 33.13 -3.82 26.87
C ALA A 315 33.69 -5.11 27.49
N VAL A 316 34.10 -6.08 26.66
CA VAL A 316 34.73 -7.33 27.12
C VAL A 316 36.05 -7.04 27.83
N ILE A 317 36.89 -6.16 27.28
CA ILE A 317 38.15 -5.74 27.93
C ILE A 317 37.86 -5.05 29.26
N CYS A 318 36.89 -4.14 29.31
CA CYS A 318 36.47 -3.46 30.55
C CYS A 318 35.95 -4.46 31.60
N VAL A 319 35.15 -5.44 31.20
CA VAL A 319 34.66 -6.50 32.09
C VAL A 319 35.80 -7.40 32.57
N ALA A 320 36.73 -7.76 31.69
CA ALA A 320 37.91 -8.55 32.06
C ALA A 320 38.80 -7.80 33.06
N LEU A 321 39.06 -6.51 32.82
CA LEU A 321 39.78 -5.63 33.74
C LEU A 321 39.02 -5.48 35.07
N TYR A 322 37.70 -5.32 35.03
CA TYR A 322 36.87 -5.24 36.23
C TYR A 322 36.94 -6.55 37.05
N ARG A 323 36.84 -7.71 36.39
CA ARG A 323 36.97 -9.04 37.01
C ARG A 323 38.38 -9.26 37.56
N PHE A 324 39.42 -8.80 36.87
CA PHE A 324 40.81 -8.85 37.34
C PHE A 324 41.02 -7.99 38.60
N LEU A 325 40.45 -6.78 38.63
CA LEU A 325 40.48 -5.90 39.81
C LEU A 325 39.68 -6.47 40.99
N GLN A 326 38.53 -7.10 40.73
CA GLN A 326 37.76 -7.85 41.74
C GLN A 326 38.53 -9.07 42.27
N GLY A 327 39.27 -9.78 41.40
CA GLY A 327 40.17 -10.86 41.78
C GLY A 327 41.30 -10.41 42.70
N ARG A 328 41.86 -9.21 42.49
CA ARG A 328 42.83 -8.60 43.41
C ARG A 328 42.22 -8.24 44.76
N LYS A 329 40.96 -7.80 44.83
CA LYS A 329 40.26 -7.57 46.11
C LYS A 329 39.97 -8.85 46.89
N LYS A 330 39.78 -10.00 46.24
CA LYS A 330 39.58 -11.30 46.91
C LYS A 330 40.88 -11.98 47.38
N LYS A 331 42.04 -11.60 46.85
CA LYS A 331 43.37 -12.11 47.28
C LYS A 331 44.07 -11.29 48.38
N GLY A 332 43.45 -10.21 48.86
CA GLY A 332 44.00 -9.34 49.92
C GLY A 332 43.56 -9.68 51.35
N LYS A 333 43.00 -10.87 51.60
CA LYS A 333 42.53 -11.29 52.93
C LYS A 333 42.78 -12.79 53.18
N ALA A 334 44.04 -13.19 53.26
CA ALA A 334 44.47 -14.44 53.90
C ALA A 334 45.98 -14.35 54.23
N ASP A 335 46.25 -14.47 55.53
CA ASP A 335 47.50 -14.75 56.25
C ASP A 335 48.74 -13.86 56.09
N GLY A 336 49.04 -13.16 57.19
CA GLY A 336 50.35 -12.68 57.56
C GLY A 336 50.92 -13.51 58.74
N GLY A 337 52.19 -13.88 58.59
CA GLY A 337 53.15 -14.05 59.69
C GLY A 337 53.63 -15.48 59.95
N PRO A 338 54.82 -15.63 60.57
CA PRO A 338 56.16 -15.50 59.99
C PRO A 338 56.91 -16.87 60.13
N GLU A 339 58.10 -17.14 59.59
CA GLU A 339 59.40 -16.61 60.04
C GLU A 339 60.53 -17.45 59.36
N TYR A 340 61.58 -16.77 58.91
CA TYR A 340 63.00 -17.14 58.74
C TYR A 340 63.53 -18.31 57.88
N ALA A 341 64.48 -17.90 57.00
CA ALA A 341 65.78 -18.50 56.64
C ALA A 341 65.78 -19.92 56.02
N THR A 342 66.55 -20.27 54.99
CA THR A 342 68.00 -20.09 54.85
C THR A 342 68.39 -20.67 53.47
N TYR A 343 69.25 -19.95 52.74
CA TYR A 343 70.46 -20.45 52.06
C TYR A 343 70.45 -21.53 50.94
N GLN A 344 71.24 -21.18 49.90
CA GLN A 344 72.08 -22.03 49.02
C GLN A 344 71.38 -22.71 47.84
N MET A 345 71.98 -22.94 46.67
CA MET A 345 73.17 -22.45 45.94
C MET A 345 73.15 -23.28 44.63
N LYS A 346 73.75 -22.78 43.55
CA LYS A 346 74.23 -23.54 42.38
C LYS A 346 73.18 -24.18 41.47
N SER A 347 73.43 -24.43 40.19
CA SER A 347 74.37 -23.91 39.18
C SER A 347 74.09 -24.71 37.91
N THR A 348 74.53 -24.17 36.77
CA THR A 348 74.99 -24.93 35.59
C THR A 348 73.88 -25.54 34.75
N ALA A 349 73.49 -24.97 33.60
CA ALA A 349 74.22 -24.76 32.34
C ALA A 349 73.61 -25.68 31.25
N PRO A 350 73.83 -25.35 29.96
CA PRO A 350 72.98 -25.72 28.85
C PRO A 350 73.59 -26.85 27.99
N ALA A 351 72.80 -27.37 27.07
CA ALA A 351 73.23 -27.92 25.78
C ALA A 351 71.97 -28.01 24.90
N GLU A 352 71.87 -27.35 23.75
CA GLU A 352 72.60 -27.58 22.49
C GLU A 352 71.99 -28.71 21.65
N GLN A 353 72.00 -28.45 20.33
CA GLN A 353 71.82 -29.32 19.15
C GLN A 353 70.42 -29.32 18.53
N ARG A 354 70.20 -28.70 17.35
CA ARG A 354 70.80 -28.90 15.99
C ARG A 354 70.19 -30.12 15.30
N GLY A 355 69.55 -29.85 14.16
CA GLY A 355 68.95 -30.83 13.26
C GLY A 355 68.02 -30.12 12.30
#